data_AF-A0A4P8TI28-F1
#
_entry.id   AF-A0A4P8TI28-F1
#
_cell.length_a   1.000
_cell.length_b   1.000
_cell.length_c   1.000
_cell.angle_alpha   90.00
_cell.angle_beta   90.00
_cell.angle_gamma   90.00
#
_symmetry.space_group_name_H-M   'P 1'
#
loop_
_entity.id
_entity.type
_entity.pdbx_description
1 polymer ?
#
loop_
_entity_poly.entity_id
_entity_poly.type
_entity_poly.pdbx_seq_one_letter_code
_entity_poly.pdbx_strand_id
1 'polypeptide(L)'
;MAFKGMNPEEGREVATAINEAGSQILDAIDAVTGVVNGVEWVGPDYDTYVDDWNGFVSGPVNSVVEACKAKSDELNQHAEEQDTTSNSN
;
A
#
# COMPACT_ATOMS: atom_id res chain seq x y z
N MET A 1 -17.39 -20.59 -27.35
CA MET A 1 -17.49 -20.57 -25.88
C MET A 1 -16.71 -19.35 -25.42
N ALA A 2 -17.30 -18.47 -24.61
CA ALA A 2 -16.57 -17.31 -24.10
C ALA A 2 -15.59 -17.79 -23.01
N PHE A 3 -14.30 -17.49 -23.19
CA PHE A 3 -13.32 -17.63 -22.12
C PHE A 3 -13.80 -16.77 -20.94
N LYS A 4 -13.99 -17.38 -19.76
CA LYS A 4 -14.50 -16.72 -18.56
C LYS A 4 -13.37 -16.75 -17.52
N GLY A 5 -12.66 -15.64 -17.37
CA GLY A 5 -11.50 -15.52 -16.48
C GLY A 5 -10.88 -14.13 -16.55
N MET A 6 -10.00 -13.80 -15.60
CA MET A 6 -9.18 -12.59 -15.61
C MET A 6 -8.17 -12.65 -16.76
N ASN A 7 -7.82 -11.51 -17.37
CA ASN A 7 -6.61 -11.41 -18.19
C ASN A 7 -5.39 -11.34 -17.23
N PRO A 8 -4.48 -12.33 -17.22
CA PRO A 8 -3.35 -12.36 -16.28
C PRO A 8 -2.43 -11.15 -16.38
N GLU A 9 -2.24 -10.61 -17.59
CA GLU A 9 -1.38 -9.45 -17.82
C GLU A 9 -1.99 -8.18 -17.20
N GLU A 10 -3.26 -7.90 -17.49
CA GLU A 10 -4.01 -6.80 -16.87
C GLU A 10 -4.09 -6.95 -15.34
N GLY A 11 -4.21 -8.18 -14.84
CA GLY A 11 -4.18 -8.47 -13.40
C GLY A 11 -2.84 -8.05 -12.76
N ARG A 12 -1.72 -8.38 -13.40
CA ARG A 12 -0.38 -7.98 -12.94
C ARG A 12 -0.15 -6.46 -13.03
N GLU A 13 -0.71 -5.80 -14.05
CA GLU A 13 -0.68 -4.33 -14.16
C GLU A 13 -1.41 -3.66 -12.98
N VAL A 14 -2.61 -4.14 -12.65
CA VAL A 14 -3.38 -3.62 -11.50
C VAL A 14 -2.65 -3.91 -10.19
N ALA A 15 -2.05 -5.10 -10.02
CA ALA A 15 -1.28 -5.44 -8.83
C ALA A 15 -0.11 -4.47 -8.63
N THR A 16 0.61 -4.17 -9.71
CA THR A 16 1.71 -3.20 -9.73
C THR A 16 1.23 -1.82 -9.30
N ALA A 17 0.12 -1.33 -9.89
CA ALA A 17 -0.44 -0.03 -9.54
C ALA A 17 -0.86 0.08 -8.06
N ILE A 18 -1.42 -1.00 -7.49
CA ILE A 18 -1.79 -1.04 -6.06
C ILE A 18 -0.55 -0.92 -5.18
N ASN A 19 0.52 -1.66 -5.51
CA ASN A 19 1.77 -1.63 -4.75
C ASN A 19 2.47 -0.26 -4.83
N GLU A 20 2.47 0.34 -6.03
CA GLU A 20 2.99 1.70 -6.25
C GLU A 20 2.22 2.74 -5.43
N ALA A 21 0.89 2.65 -5.39
CA ALA A 21 0.06 3.54 -4.58
C ALA A 21 0.39 3.43 -3.08
N GLY A 22 0.60 2.22 -2.56
CA GLY A 22 1.03 2.00 -1.19
C GLY A 22 2.38 2.66 -0.89
N SER A 23 3.33 2.57 -1.82
CA SER A 23 4.65 3.21 -1.69
C SER A 23 4.54 4.75 -1.71
N GLN A 24 3.73 5.31 -2.61
CA GLN A 24 3.50 6.76 -2.69
C GLN A 24 2.84 7.33 -1.43
N ILE A 25 1.95 6.56 -0.78
CA ILE A 25 1.36 6.93 0.51
C ILE A 25 2.45 7.04 1.58
N LEU A 26 3.35 6.06 1.65
CA LEU A 26 4.45 6.07 2.61
C LEU A 26 5.38 7.27 2.38
N ASP A 27 5.80 7.51 1.14
CA ASP A 27 6.67 8.64 0.78
C ASP A 27 6.04 9.99 1.17
N ALA A 28 4.75 10.17 0.92
CA ALA A 28 4.03 11.40 1.26
C ALA A 28 3.95 11.60 2.79
N ILE A 29 3.69 10.53 3.55
CA ILE A 29 3.62 10.58 5.00
C ILE A 29 4.99 10.85 5.62
N ASP A 30 6.05 10.24 5.09
CA ASP A 30 7.42 10.48 5.55
C ASP A 30 7.85 11.94 5.33
N ALA A 31 7.50 12.51 4.16
CA ALA A 31 7.74 13.92 3.87
C ALA A 31 7.04 14.84 4.88
N VAL A 32 5.77 14.57 5.20
CA VAL A 32 5.01 15.37 6.20
C VAL A 32 5.55 15.14 7.61
N THR A 33 5.95 13.91 7.96
CA THR A 33 6.54 13.58 9.26
C THR A 33 7.81 14.39 9.51
N GLY A 34 8.65 14.58 8.49
CA GLY A 34 9.83 15.45 8.59
C GLY A 34 9.47 16.92 8.90
N VAL A 35 8.36 17.41 8.34
CA VAL A 35 7.85 18.76 8.65
C VAL A 35 7.28 18.83 10.06
N VAL A 36 6.46 17.85 10.46
CA VAL A 36 5.85 17.78 11.81
C VAL A 36 6.93 17.80 12.89
N ASN A 37 8.00 17.01 12.73
CA ASN A 37 9.08 16.92 13.71
C ASN A 37 10.07 18.10 13.65
N GLY A 38 10.02 18.90 12.58
CA GLY A 38 10.98 19.97 12.30
C GLY A 38 10.55 21.37 12.75
N VAL A 39 9.36 21.52 13.35
CA VAL A 39 8.87 22.83 13.79
C VAL A 39 9.51 23.27 15.11
N GLU A 40 9.78 24.57 15.25
CA GLU A 40 10.25 25.19 16.51
C GLU A 40 9.09 25.45 17.48
N TRP A 41 8.21 24.46 17.68
CA TRP A 41 7.15 24.51 18.67
C TRP A 41 7.60 23.71 19.89
N VAL A 42 7.67 24.35 21.06
CA VAL A 42 8.09 23.70 22.31
C VAL A 42 6.97 23.82 23.33
N GLY A 43 6.54 22.69 23.89
CA GLY A 43 5.53 22.64 24.94
C GLY A 43 4.77 21.31 24.98
N PRO A 44 4.02 21.05 26.06
CA PRO A 44 3.34 19.77 26.28
C PRO A 44 2.30 19.43 25.19
N ASP A 45 1.70 20.44 24.57
CA ASP A 45 0.76 20.26 23.46
C ASP A 45 1.48 19.72 22.20
N TYR A 46 2.70 20.20 21.94
CA TYR A 46 3.51 19.70 20.82
C TYR A 46 3.95 18.26 21.07
N ASP A 47 4.42 17.96 22.29
CA ASP A 47 4.82 16.61 22.67
C ASP A 47 3.66 15.63 22.48
N THR A 48 2.45 16.02 22.94
CA THR A 48 1.23 15.22 22.75
C THR A 48 0.89 15.04 21.28
N TYR A 49 1.01 16.09 20.47
CA TYR A 49 0.71 16.03 19.04
C TYR A 49 1.69 15.12 18.28
N VAL A 50 3.00 15.19 18.60
CA VAL A 50 4.02 14.33 17.99
C VAL A 50 3.80 12.87 18.36
N ASP A 51 3.44 12.58 19.61
CA ASP A 51 3.09 11.22 20.04
C ASP A 51 1.87 10.68 19.28
N ASP A 52 0.79 11.47 19.17
CA ASP A 52 -0.39 11.11 18.39
C ASP A 52 -0.08 10.91 16.90
N TRP A 53 0.76 11.77 16.32
CA TRP A 53 1.21 11.66 14.93
C TRP A 53 1.98 10.35 14.70
N ASN A 54 2.93 10.02 15.58
CA ASN A 54 3.69 8.78 15.49
C ASN A 54 2.78 7.56 15.68
N GLY A 55 1.75 7.65 16.52
CA GLY A 55 0.70 6.63 16.64
C GLY A 55 -0.09 6.45 15.35
N PHE A 56 -0.47 7.55 14.69
CA PHE A 56 -1.16 7.52 13.40
C PHE A 56 -0.31 6.91 12.28
N VAL A 57 0.99 7.25 12.19
CA VAL A 57 1.90 6.69 11.19
C VAL A 57 2.14 5.20 11.42
N SER A 58 2.45 4.82 12.67
CA SER A 58 2.77 3.42 13.01
C SER A 58 1.56 2.48 12.96
N GLY A 59 0.34 2.99 13.12
CA GLY A 59 -0.89 2.20 13.07
C GLY A 59 -1.62 2.31 11.73
N PRO A 60 -2.56 3.27 11.58
CA PRO A 60 -3.37 3.45 10.37
C PRO A 60 -2.59 3.48 9.05
N VAL A 61 -1.51 4.27 8.97
CA VAL A 61 -0.75 4.38 7.70
C VAL A 61 -0.08 3.06 7.36
N ASN A 62 0.64 2.45 8.31
CA ASN A 62 1.26 1.15 8.10
C ASN A 62 0.22 0.08 7.69
N SER A 63 -0.96 0.10 8.30
CA SER A 63 -2.05 -0.84 7.97
C SER A 63 -2.53 -0.69 6.52
N VAL A 64 -2.61 0.53 6.00
CA VAL A 64 -2.99 0.78 4.60
C VAL A 64 -1.90 0.28 3.65
N VAL A 65 -0.63 0.55 3.95
CA VAL A 65 0.50 0.10 3.13
C VAL A 65 0.54 -1.44 3.08
N GLU A 66 0.38 -2.10 4.22
CA GLU A 66 0.30 -3.56 4.30
C GLU A 66 -0.90 -4.13 3.52
N ALA A 67 -2.06 -3.48 3.58
CA ALA A 67 -3.24 -3.89 2.84
C ALA A 67 -3.03 -3.76 1.32
N CYS A 68 -2.41 -2.68 0.85
CA CYS A 68 -2.02 -2.52 -0.56
C CYS A 68 -1.11 -3.67 -1.01
N LYS A 69 -0.06 -3.97 -0.23
CA LYS A 69 0.85 -5.07 -0.53
C LYS A 69 0.12 -6.42 -0.60
N ALA A 70 -0.70 -6.73 0.40
CA ALA A 70 -1.46 -7.97 0.44
C ALA A 70 -2.40 -8.13 -0.77
N LYS A 71 -3.05 -7.04 -1.21
CA LYS A 71 -3.94 -7.05 -2.38
C LYS A 71 -3.18 -7.18 -3.70
N SER A 72 -2.00 -6.57 -3.81
CA SER A 72 -1.09 -6.79 -4.93
C SER A 72 -0.67 -8.26 -5.02
N ASP A 73 -0.24 -8.85 -3.89
CA ASP A 73 0.23 -10.24 -3.84
C ASP A 73 -0.90 -11.23 -4.19
N GLU A 74 -2.11 -11.01 -3.64
CA GLU A 74 -3.32 -11.79 -3.96
C GLU A 74 -3.63 -11.76 -5.47
N LEU A 75 -3.53 -10.59 -6.11
CA LEU A 75 -3.85 -10.47 -7.53
C LEU A 75 -2.79 -11.10 -8.43
N ASN A 76 -1.51 -11.02 -8.05
CA ASN A 76 -0.44 -11.74 -8.73
C ASN A 76 -0.62 -13.25 -8.63
N GLN A 77 -1.02 -13.77 -7.45
CA GLN A 77 -1.33 -15.18 -7.28
C GLN A 77 -2.48 -15.62 -8.21
N HIS A 78 -3.57 -14.87 -8.26
CA HIS A 78 -4.68 -15.19 -9.17
C HIS A 78 -4.25 -15.19 -10.65
N ALA A 79 -3.34 -14.31 -11.05
CA ALA A 79 -2.80 -14.28 -12.42
C ALA A 79 -1.98 -15.54 -12.73
N GLU A 80 -1.13 -15.99 -11.80
CA GLU A 80 -0.33 -17.20 -11.94
C GLU A 80 -1.17 -18.48 -12.00
N GLU A 81 -2.22 -18.56 -11.17
CA GLU A 81 -3.18 -19.66 -11.18
C GLU A 81 -3.94 -19.74 -12.51
N GLN A 82 -4.31 -18.58 -13.07
CA GLN A 82 -4.97 -18.46 -14.36
C GLN A 82 -4.04 -18.90 -15.51
N ASP A 83 -2.78 -18.46 -15.52
CA ASP A 83 -1.75 -18.88 -16.48
C ASP A 83 -1.55 -20.41 -16.47
N THR A 84 -1.44 -20.98 -15.27
CA THR A 84 -1.25 -22.43 -15.07
C THR A 84 -2.44 -23.22 -15.60
N THR A 85 -3.65 -22.79 -15.26
CA THR A 85 -4.88 -23.45 -15.71
C THR A 85 -5.04 -23.37 -17.23
N SER A 86 -4.78 -22.20 -17.81
CA SER A 86 -4.89 -21.98 -19.26
C SER A 86 -3.83 -22.73 -20.07
N ASN A 87 -2.61 -22.91 -19.54
CA ASN A 87 -1.55 -23.69 -20.20
C ASN A 87 -1.66 -25.22 -19.98
N SER A 88 -2.53 -25.66 -19.07
CA SER A 88 -2.75 -27.09 -18.78
C SER A 88 -3.86 -27.75 -19.60
N ASN A 89 -4.53 -26.98 -20.48
CA ASN A 89 -5.60 -27.43 -21.40
C ASN A 89 -5.15 -27.31 -22.86
#